data_AF-A0A7Y7C1M9-F1
#
_entry.id   AF-A0A7Y7C1M9-F1
#
_cell.length_a   1.000
_cell.length_b   1.000
_cell.length_c   1.000
_cell.angle_alpha   90.00
_cell.angle_beta   90.00
_cell.angle_gamma   90.00
#
_symmetry.space_group_name_H-M   'P 1'
#
loop_
_entity.id
_entity.type
_entity.pdbx_description
1 polymer ?
#
loop_
_entity_poly.entity_id
_entity_poly.type
_entity_poly.pdbx_seq_one_letter_code
_entity_poly.pdbx_strand_id
1 'polypeptide(L)'
;MPAMGPRGAYPWRTRAGGHAMKKEMLLHELHPALVHMPLALLPTAAVADLISVTTGDGAWAQVARRIWVAGSIGGLLAGVSGLAASQEVRLESPRARDMTFLHGVGNATVLLGALGVTVWRLRREPTAATVALGLGACGLALYTATLGGKLVYELGVGQPASTSEATSPALLSRDAPLLLVRDALRGARWLVSRAREVLAGGRPLAKGATGTKPEDESLTLPAPVVVFHGPGRPMPQA
;
A
#
# COMPACT_ATOMS: atom_id res chain seq x y z
N MET A 1 -31.15 42.95 -37.03
CA MET A 1 -31.63 41.94 -36.07
C MET A 1 -31.03 40.58 -36.46
N PRO A 2 -29.96 40.08 -35.82
CA PRO A 2 -29.49 38.72 -36.07
C PRO A 2 -30.18 37.73 -35.11
N ALA A 3 -30.61 36.60 -35.67
CA ALA A 3 -31.37 35.55 -35.00
C ALA A 3 -30.53 34.82 -33.93
N MET A 4 -31.11 34.62 -32.75
CA MET A 4 -30.59 33.71 -31.72
C MET A 4 -30.72 32.26 -32.19
N GLY A 5 -29.59 31.57 -32.40
CA GLY A 5 -29.56 30.11 -32.49
C GLY A 5 -29.77 29.48 -31.10
N PRO A 6 -30.40 28.29 -31.01
CA PRO A 6 -30.65 27.65 -29.74
C PRO A 6 -29.32 27.19 -29.10
N ARG A 7 -29.06 27.71 -27.91
CA ARG A 7 -27.96 27.30 -27.02
C ARG A 7 -28.30 25.95 -26.39
N GLY A 8 -27.33 25.04 -26.39
CA GLY A 8 -27.20 23.99 -25.36
C GLY A 8 -27.81 22.64 -25.68
N ALA A 9 -27.08 21.83 -26.45
CA ALA A 9 -27.20 20.37 -26.39
C ALA A 9 -25.90 19.82 -25.77
N TYR A 10 -25.93 19.50 -24.48
CA TYR A 10 -24.84 18.78 -23.81
C TYR A 10 -24.88 17.30 -24.23
N PRO A 11 -23.78 16.70 -24.71
CA PRO A 11 -23.81 15.39 -25.33
C PRO A 11 -23.80 14.19 -24.36
N TRP A 12 -23.93 14.39 -23.05
CA TRP A 12 -23.80 13.28 -22.08
C TRP A 12 -25.12 12.62 -21.64
N ARG A 13 -26.26 12.93 -22.29
CA ARG A 13 -27.52 12.22 -22.02
C ARG A 13 -27.54 10.82 -22.67
N THR A 14 -26.69 9.93 -22.19
CA THR A 14 -26.80 8.49 -22.43
C THR A 14 -27.82 7.90 -21.45
N ARG A 15 -29.00 7.61 -22.01
CA ARG A 15 -29.97 6.56 -21.66
C ARG A 15 -29.83 5.94 -20.25
N ALA A 16 -30.69 6.38 -19.34
CA ALA A 16 -31.05 5.61 -18.15
C ALA A 16 -31.67 4.28 -18.60
N GLY A 17 -30.98 3.18 -18.35
CA GLY A 17 -31.37 1.85 -18.83
C GLY A 17 -30.27 0.83 -18.63
N GLY A 18 -29.90 0.58 -17.38
CA GLY A 18 -28.97 -0.47 -17.00
C GLY A 18 -29.19 -0.78 -15.54
N HIS A 19 -29.51 -2.04 -15.24
CA HIS A 19 -29.56 -2.55 -13.87
C HIS A 19 -28.26 -2.11 -13.18
N ALA A 20 -28.36 -1.49 -12.00
CA ALA A 20 -27.18 -1.23 -11.19
C ALA A 20 -26.46 -2.57 -10.99
N MET A 21 -25.39 -2.80 -11.74
CA MET A 21 -24.57 -3.99 -11.57
C MET A 21 -24.05 -3.91 -10.14
N LYS A 22 -24.42 -4.88 -9.30
CA LYS A 22 -23.76 -5.05 -8.00
C LYS A 22 -22.27 -5.21 -8.32
N LYS A 23 -21.46 -4.20 -7.99
CA LYS A 23 -20.01 -4.31 -8.09
C LYS A 23 -19.58 -5.26 -6.98
N GLU A 24 -19.35 -6.52 -7.34
CA GLU A 24 -18.77 -7.50 -6.44
C GLU A 24 -17.30 -7.16 -6.20
N MET A 25 -16.83 -7.35 -4.97
CA MET A 25 -15.42 -7.18 -4.65
C MET A 25 -14.61 -8.29 -5.32
N LEU A 26 -13.54 -7.93 -6.01
CA LEU A 26 -12.66 -8.90 -6.67
C LEU A 26 -11.60 -9.43 -5.71
N LEU A 27 -11.06 -10.62 -5.99
CA LEU A 27 -10.08 -11.25 -5.11
C LEU A 27 -8.81 -10.40 -4.90
N HIS A 28 -8.27 -9.72 -5.93
CA HIS A 28 -7.12 -8.81 -5.76
C HIS A 28 -7.42 -7.58 -4.91
N GLU A 29 -8.69 -7.15 -4.81
CA GLU A 29 -9.09 -6.01 -3.98
C GLU A 29 -9.04 -6.37 -2.47
N LEU A 30 -8.87 -7.64 -2.13
CA LEU A 30 -8.78 -8.10 -0.74
C LEU A 30 -7.55 -7.54 0.00
N HIS A 31 -6.41 -7.40 -0.69
CA HIS A 31 -5.19 -6.86 -0.07
C HIS A 31 -5.34 -5.41 0.41
N PRO A 32 -5.73 -4.44 -0.44
CA PRO A 32 -5.94 -3.07 0.01
C PRO A 32 -7.08 -2.95 1.05
N ALA A 33 -8.05 -3.87 1.06
CA ALA A 33 -9.05 -3.91 2.13
C ALA A 33 -8.43 -4.31 3.49
N LEU A 34 -7.53 -5.29 3.51
CA LEU A 34 -6.97 -5.86 4.75
C LEU A 34 -5.73 -5.14 5.29
N VAL A 35 -4.98 -4.42 4.46
CA VAL A 35 -3.68 -3.82 4.85
C VAL A 35 -3.80 -2.81 6.01
N HIS A 36 -4.97 -2.20 6.19
CA HIS A 36 -5.24 -1.27 7.29
C HIS A 36 -5.11 -1.94 8.68
N MET A 37 -5.42 -3.24 8.77
CA MET A 37 -5.38 -3.97 10.05
C MET A 37 -3.96 -4.01 10.65
N PRO A 38 -2.93 -4.59 9.98
CA PRO A 38 -1.58 -4.57 10.52
C PRO A 38 -1.01 -3.15 10.61
N LEU A 39 -1.36 -2.25 9.67
CA LEU A 39 -0.84 -0.90 9.63
C LEU A 39 -1.28 -0.06 10.84
N ALA A 40 -2.50 -0.27 11.35
CA ALA A 40 -2.98 0.39 12.56
C ALA A 40 -2.61 -0.38 13.83
N LEU A 41 -2.80 -1.70 13.85
CA LEU A 41 -2.71 -2.48 15.08
C LEU A 41 -1.26 -2.68 15.55
N LEU A 42 -0.30 -2.95 14.65
CA LEU A 42 1.08 -3.21 15.06
C LEU A 42 1.75 -1.98 15.71
N PRO A 43 1.63 -0.75 15.14
CA PRO A 43 2.12 0.45 15.82
C PRO A 43 1.40 0.71 17.14
N THR A 44 0.08 0.49 17.19
CA THR A 44 -0.69 0.65 18.43
C THR A 44 -0.19 -0.31 19.52
N ALA A 45 0.14 -1.56 19.17
CA ALA A 45 0.70 -2.52 20.12
C ALA A 45 2.08 -2.09 20.63
N ALA A 46 2.95 -1.59 19.73
CA ALA A 46 4.28 -1.09 20.10
C ALA A 46 4.20 0.15 21.02
N VAL A 47 3.25 1.06 20.77
CA VAL A 47 3.00 2.21 21.66
C VAL A 47 2.45 1.78 23.01
N ALA A 48 1.51 0.83 23.04
CA ALA A 48 1.00 0.29 24.30
C ALA A 48 2.11 -0.39 25.13
N ASP A 49 3.06 -1.06 24.49
CA ASP A 49 4.26 -1.59 25.17
C ASP A 49 5.17 -0.50 25.70
N LEU A 50 5.37 0.57 24.93
CA LEU A 50 6.14 1.73 25.40
C LEU A 50 5.49 2.36 26.64
N ILE A 51 4.17 2.53 26.63
CA ILE A 51 3.43 3.04 27.79
C ILE A 51 3.66 2.11 28.98
N SER A 52 3.47 0.80 28.81
CA SER A 52 3.67 -0.15 29.91
C SER A 52 5.09 -0.12 30.50
N VAL A 53 6.12 -0.05 29.65
CA VAL A 53 7.52 0.02 30.10
C VAL A 53 7.84 1.34 30.80
N THR A 54 7.24 2.45 30.37
CA THR A 54 7.53 3.80 30.92
C THR A 54 6.73 4.11 32.18
N THR A 55 5.52 3.60 32.31
CA THR A 55 4.64 3.85 33.46
C THR A 55 4.69 2.74 34.51
N GLY A 56 5.13 1.53 34.13
CA GLY A 56 5.04 0.34 34.97
C GLY A 56 3.62 -0.25 35.05
N ASP A 57 2.66 0.27 34.29
CA ASP A 57 1.28 -0.20 34.31
C ASP A 57 1.12 -1.51 33.51
N GLY A 58 0.89 -2.61 34.23
CA GLY A 58 0.68 -3.94 33.66
C GLY A 58 -0.62 -4.09 32.86
N ALA A 59 -1.60 -3.19 33.02
CA ALA A 59 -2.81 -3.20 32.21
C ALA A 59 -2.49 -2.91 30.73
N TRP A 60 -1.58 -1.96 30.47
CA TRP A 60 -1.11 -1.66 29.12
C TRP A 60 -0.37 -2.82 28.48
N ALA A 61 0.41 -3.59 29.24
CA ALA A 61 1.05 -4.79 28.72
C ALA A 61 0.03 -5.87 28.31
N GLN A 62 -1.06 -6.04 29.07
CA GLN A 62 -2.11 -6.99 28.71
C GLN A 62 -2.85 -6.57 27.43
N VAL A 63 -3.16 -5.28 27.31
CA VAL A 63 -3.78 -4.71 26.10
C VAL A 63 -2.86 -4.90 24.89
N ALA A 64 -1.59 -4.50 25.01
CA ALA A 64 -0.60 -4.63 23.94
C ALA A 64 -0.48 -6.07 23.44
N ARG A 65 -0.46 -7.05 24.35
CA ARG A 65 -0.40 -8.48 24.00
C ARG A 65 -1.56 -8.92 23.10
N ARG A 66 -2.78 -8.47 23.38
CA ARG A 66 -3.97 -8.78 22.56
C ARG A 66 -3.90 -8.09 21.20
N ILE A 67 -3.42 -6.84 21.16
CA ILE A 67 -3.26 -6.08 19.91
C ILE A 67 -2.17 -6.71 19.03
N TRP A 68 -1.05 -7.17 19.60
CA TRP A 68 -0.02 -7.90 18.85
C TRP A 68 -0.56 -9.16 18.16
N VAL A 69 -1.41 -9.93 18.86
CA VAL A 69 -2.09 -11.10 18.27
C VAL A 69 -3.01 -10.68 17.13
N ALA A 70 -3.89 -9.70 17.35
CA ALA A 70 -4.83 -9.24 16.33
C ALA A 70 -4.12 -8.64 15.11
N GLY A 71 -3.10 -7.80 15.34
CA GLY A 71 -2.29 -7.20 14.28
C GLY A 71 -1.50 -8.23 13.49
N SER A 72 -0.98 -9.28 14.13
CA SER A 72 -0.27 -10.36 13.44
C SER A 72 -1.20 -11.23 12.59
N ILE A 73 -2.41 -11.51 13.07
CA ILE A 73 -3.45 -12.20 12.27
C ILE A 73 -3.81 -11.33 11.06
N GLY A 74 -4.07 -10.03 11.28
CA GLY A 74 -4.33 -9.09 10.19
C GLY A 74 -3.17 -9.02 9.19
N GLY A 75 -1.93 -9.03 9.69
CA GLY A 75 -0.71 -9.05 8.87
C GLY A 75 -0.57 -10.32 8.03
N LEU A 76 -0.90 -11.49 8.58
CA LEU A 76 -0.94 -12.75 7.83
C LEU A 76 -1.97 -12.69 6.69
N LEU A 77 -3.19 -12.23 6.98
CA LEU A 77 -4.25 -12.12 5.98
C LEU A 77 -3.91 -11.10 4.89
N ALA A 78 -3.36 -9.94 5.27
CA ALA A 78 -2.89 -8.91 4.34
C ALA A 78 -1.70 -9.40 3.49
N GLY A 79 -0.77 -10.15 4.09
CA GLY A 79 0.39 -10.72 3.39
C GLY A 79 -0.01 -11.78 2.37
N VAL A 80 -0.90 -12.71 2.74
CA VAL A 80 -1.42 -13.75 1.82
C VAL A 80 -2.17 -13.12 0.66
N SER A 81 -3.10 -12.20 0.94
CA SER A 81 -3.85 -11.50 -0.11
C SER A 81 -2.94 -10.63 -0.98
N GLY A 82 -1.91 -9.99 -0.42
CA GLY A 82 -0.95 -9.18 -1.19
C GLY A 82 -0.07 -10.02 -2.12
N LEU A 83 0.38 -11.19 -1.66
CA LEU A 83 1.10 -12.14 -2.51
C LEU A 83 0.23 -12.64 -3.66
N ALA A 84 -1.05 -12.93 -3.42
CA ALA A 84 -1.98 -13.31 -4.47
C ALA A 84 -2.24 -12.16 -5.46
N ALA A 85 -2.57 -10.97 -4.96
CA ALA A 85 -2.82 -9.78 -5.78
C ALA A 85 -1.61 -9.42 -6.68
N SER A 86 -0.38 -9.68 -6.22
CA SER A 86 0.83 -9.47 -7.02
C SER A 86 0.87 -10.28 -8.33
N GLN A 87 0.10 -11.37 -8.43
CA GLN A 87 0.01 -12.21 -9.63
C GLN A 87 -1.04 -11.73 -10.63
N GLU A 88 -1.87 -10.77 -10.24
CA GLU A 88 -2.98 -10.25 -11.05
C GLU A 88 -2.66 -8.89 -11.66
N VAL A 89 -1.54 -8.27 -11.24
CA VAL A 89 -1.06 -6.98 -11.73
C VAL A 89 0.02 -7.14 -12.81
N ARG A 90 -0.06 -6.31 -13.84
CA ARG A 90 0.96 -6.16 -14.89
C ARG A 90 2.03 -5.18 -14.42
N LEU A 91 3.28 -5.65 -14.38
CA LEU A 91 4.44 -4.87 -13.99
C LEU A 91 5.24 -4.47 -15.23
N GLU A 92 4.73 -3.46 -15.93
CA GLU A 92 5.21 -2.98 -17.24
C GLU A 92 6.67 -2.47 -17.19
N SER A 93 7.08 -1.85 -16.07
CA SER A 93 8.42 -1.25 -15.93
C SER A 93 9.33 -2.02 -14.96
N PRO A 94 10.66 -2.05 -15.21
CA PRO A 94 11.62 -2.59 -14.24
C PRO A 94 11.52 -1.91 -12.86
N ARG A 95 11.22 -0.60 -12.82
CA ARG A 95 11.00 0.17 -11.59
C ARG A 95 9.81 -0.37 -10.80
N ALA A 96 8.66 -0.57 -11.44
CA ALA A 96 7.46 -1.13 -10.79
C ALA A 96 7.71 -2.55 -10.27
N ARG A 97 8.39 -3.39 -11.06
CA ARG A 97 8.70 -4.76 -10.67
C ARG A 97 9.61 -4.85 -9.46
N ASP A 98 10.71 -4.11 -9.46
CA ASP A 98 11.66 -4.14 -8.35
C ASP A 98 11.13 -3.37 -7.11
N MET A 99 10.29 -2.35 -7.29
CA MET A 99 9.60 -1.68 -6.17
C MET A 99 8.54 -2.60 -5.52
N THR A 100 7.78 -3.35 -6.32
CA THR A 100 6.85 -4.39 -5.82
C THR A 100 7.61 -5.46 -5.04
N PHE A 101 8.78 -5.86 -5.52
CA PHE A 101 9.66 -6.79 -4.81
C PHE A 101 10.13 -6.23 -3.46
N LEU A 102 10.63 -4.99 -3.42
CA LEU A 102 11.08 -4.35 -2.18
C LEU A 102 9.94 -4.15 -1.18
N HIS A 103 8.76 -3.75 -1.67
CA HIS A 103 7.55 -3.65 -0.86
C HIS A 103 7.17 -5.01 -0.26
N GLY A 104 7.15 -6.07 -1.06
CA GLY A 104 6.83 -7.43 -0.60
C GLY A 104 7.83 -7.98 0.41
N VAL A 105 9.15 -7.83 0.17
CA VAL A 105 10.19 -8.30 1.10
C VAL A 105 10.14 -7.50 2.40
N GLY A 106 10.01 -6.18 2.33
CA GLY A 106 9.91 -5.34 3.53
C GLY A 106 8.70 -5.71 4.39
N ASN A 107 7.53 -5.93 3.77
CA ASN A 107 6.34 -6.38 4.50
C ASN A 107 6.49 -7.78 5.08
N ALA A 108 7.15 -8.70 4.38
CA ALA A 108 7.47 -10.02 4.93
C ALA A 108 8.39 -9.90 6.16
N THR A 109 9.38 -9.02 6.14
CA THR A 109 10.24 -8.73 7.31
C THR A 109 9.44 -8.16 8.47
N VAL A 110 8.57 -7.17 8.23
CA VAL A 110 7.68 -6.60 9.26
C VAL A 110 6.79 -7.69 9.88
N LEU A 111 6.16 -8.53 9.04
CA LEU A 111 5.27 -9.59 9.49
C LEU A 111 6.01 -10.64 10.33
N LEU A 112 7.17 -11.11 9.88
CA LEU A 112 7.98 -12.08 10.62
C LEU A 112 8.46 -11.50 11.96
N GLY A 113 8.84 -10.23 11.99
CA GLY A 113 9.18 -9.51 13.22
C GLY A 113 7.98 -9.42 14.17
N ALA A 114 6.81 -9.03 13.66
CA ALA A 114 5.57 -8.96 14.44
C ALA A 114 5.15 -10.32 15.02
N LEU A 115 5.28 -11.39 14.25
CA LEU A 115 5.04 -12.75 14.74
C LEU A 115 6.03 -13.15 15.83
N GLY A 116 7.32 -12.83 15.66
CA GLY A 116 8.35 -13.06 16.67
C GLY A 116 8.06 -12.33 17.99
N VAL A 117 7.73 -11.04 17.90
CA VAL A 117 7.30 -10.24 19.06
C VAL A 117 6.05 -10.82 19.69
N THR A 118 5.03 -11.17 18.89
CA THR A 118 3.79 -11.76 19.39
C THR A 118 4.05 -13.05 20.16
N VAL A 119 4.81 -13.99 19.59
CA VAL A 119 5.17 -15.26 20.25
C VAL A 119 5.92 -15.01 21.57
N TRP A 120 6.85 -14.05 21.58
CA TRP A 120 7.56 -13.67 22.79
C TRP A 120 6.61 -13.09 23.86
N ARG A 121 5.72 -12.18 23.45
CA ARG A 121 4.72 -11.51 24.30
C ARG A 121 3.64 -12.41 24.86
N LEU A 122 3.37 -13.54 24.23
CA LEU A 122 2.45 -14.53 24.81
C LEU A 122 2.93 -15.02 26.18
N ARG A 123 4.24 -14.97 26.46
CA ARG A 123 4.84 -15.52 27.68
C ARG A 123 5.60 -14.51 28.53
N ARG A 124 5.83 -13.29 28.04
CA ARG A 124 6.74 -12.31 28.64
C ARG A 124 6.20 -10.89 28.61
N GLU A 125 6.55 -10.12 29.64
CA GLU A 125 6.26 -8.69 29.74
C GLU A 125 7.15 -7.88 28.81
N PRO A 126 6.69 -6.71 28.32
CA PRO A 126 7.47 -5.91 27.39
C PRO A 126 8.75 -5.38 28.06
N THR A 127 9.82 -5.29 27.27
CA THR A 127 11.09 -4.68 27.68
C THR A 127 11.39 -3.49 26.77
N ALA A 128 12.30 -2.61 27.21
CA ALA A 128 12.80 -1.53 26.37
C ALA A 128 13.35 -2.04 25.02
N ALA A 129 14.02 -3.20 25.02
CA ALA A 129 14.54 -3.82 23.79
C ALA A 129 13.41 -4.24 22.83
N THR A 130 12.36 -4.89 23.33
CA THR A 130 11.22 -5.29 22.48
C THR A 130 10.40 -4.10 22.00
N VAL A 131 10.32 -3.02 22.79
CA VAL A 131 9.73 -1.75 22.36
C VAL A 131 10.56 -1.14 21.23
N ALA A 132 11.88 -1.06 21.37
CA ALA A 132 12.76 -0.53 20.33
C ALA A 132 12.65 -1.32 19.01
N LEU A 133 12.60 -2.66 19.09
CA LEU A 133 12.36 -3.52 17.93
C LEU A 133 10.97 -3.26 17.30
N GLY A 134 9.93 -3.13 18.12
CA GLY A 134 8.57 -2.83 17.66
C GLY A 134 8.49 -1.48 16.93
N LEU A 135 9.08 -0.42 17.50
CA LEU A 135 9.14 0.91 16.89
C LEU A 135 9.99 0.93 15.62
N GLY A 136 11.12 0.21 15.60
CA GLY A 136 11.93 0.04 14.39
C GLY A 136 11.16 -0.65 13.26
N ALA A 137 10.37 -1.69 13.60
CA ALA A 137 9.49 -2.36 12.66
C ALA A 137 8.37 -1.42 12.15
N CYS A 138 7.86 -0.51 12.97
CA CYS A 138 6.92 0.53 12.54
C CYS A 138 7.57 1.49 11.53
N GLY A 139 8.83 1.88 11.75
CA GLY A 139 9.58 2.67 10.78
C GLY A 139 9.73 1.96 9.43
N LEU A 140 10.04 0.66 9.45
CA LEU A 140 10.09 -0.16 8.23
C LEU A 140 8.70 -0.27 7.56
N ALA A 141 7.64 -0.45 8.35
CA ALA A 141 6.26 -0.50 7.84
C ALA A 141 5.83 0.82 7.18
N LEU A 142 6.24 1.97 7.74
CA LEU A 142 6.01 3.27 7.10
C LEU A 142 6.76 3.36 5.77
N TYR A 143 8.03 2.94 5.73
CA TYR A 143 8.78 2.88 4.48
C TYR A 143 8.08 2.00 3.43
N THR A 144 7.67 0.77 3.78
CA THR A 144 6.97 -0.11 2.82
C THR A 144 5.61 0.45 2.42
N ALA A 145 4.90 1.15 3.32
CA ALA A 145 3.68 1.87 3.00
C ALA A 145 3.92 2.99 1.98
N THR A 146 5.04 3.73 2.08
CA THR A 146 5.40 4.72 1.04
C THR A 146 5.62 4.05 -0.33
N LEU A 147 6.31 2.90 -0.37
CA LEU A 147 6.46 2.14 -1.62
C LEU A 147 5.12 1.69 -2.19
N GLY A 148 4.22 1.20 -1.32
CA GLY A 148 2.85 0.83 -1.72
C GLY A 148 2.08 2.01 -2.31
N GLY A 149 2.17 3.19 -1.68
CA GLY A 149 1.59 4.42 -2.20
C GLY A 149 2.14 4.77 -3.59
N LYS A 150 3.46 4.74 -3.78
CA LYS A 150 4.08 5.02 -5.09
C LYS A 150 3.67 4.01 -6.16
N LEU A 151 3.58 2.72 -5.80
CA LEU A 151 3.09 1.68 -6.71
C LEU A 151 1.69 2.00 -7.24
N VAL A 152 0.77 2.43 -6.36
CA VAL A 152 -0.62 2.75 -6.74
C VAL A 152 -0.72 4.10 -7.47
N TYR A 153 -0.13 5.15 -6.90
CA TYR A 153 -0.36 6.53 -7.33
C TYR A 153 0.58 7.00 -8.45
N GLU A 154 1.85 6.54 -8.47
CA GLU A 154 2.82 6.94 -9.51
C GLU A 154 2.87 5.90 -10.64
N LEU A 155 2.79 4.60 -10.31
CA LEU A 155 3.03 3.52 -11.26
C LEU A 155 1.74 2.79 -11.70
N GLY A 156 0.59 3.18 -11.16
CA GLY A 156 -0.72 2.65 -11.56
C GLY A 156 -0.96 1.18 -11.19
N VAL A 157 -0.11 0.57 -10.35
CA VAL A 157 -0.22 -0.84 -9.95
C VAL A 157 -1.47 -1.03 -9.09
N GLY A 158 -2.32 -1.99 -9.48
CA GLY A 158 -3.60 -2.26 -8.84
C GLY A 158 -4.76 -1.39 -9.35
N GLN A 159 -4.51 -0.49 -10.32
CA GLN A 159 -5.59 0.19 -11.04
C GLN A 159 -6.11 -0.70 -12.19
N PRO A 160 -7.37 -0.51 -12.66
CA PRO A 160 -7.99 -1.33 -13.70
C PRO A 160 -7.13 -1.57 -14.95
N ALA A 161 -6.39 -0.53 -15.39
CA ALA A 161 -5.50 -0.61 -16.56
C ALA A 161 -4.30 -1.56 -16.35
N SER A 162 -3.82 -1.70 -15.11
CA SER A 162 -2.70 -2.59 -14.75
C SER A 162 -3.18 -3.98 -14.35
N THR A 163 -4.44 -4.14 -13.96
CA THR A 163 -4.99 -5.44 -13.58
C THR A 163 -5.35 -6.25 -14.82
N SER A 164 -5.11 -7.54 -14.78
CA SER A 164 -5.72 -8.45 -15.75
C SER A 164 -7.15 -8.76 -15.30
N GLU A 165 -8.11 -7.88 -15.63
CA GLU A 165 -9.54 -8.07 -15.29
C GLU A 165 -10.07 -9.46 -15.70
N ALA A 166 -9.48 -10.07 -16.73
CA ALA A 166 -9.81 -11.41 -17.19
C ALA A 166 -9.46 -12.55 -16.19
N THR A 167 -8.70 -12.29 -15.13
CA THR A 167 -8.12 -13.33 -14.27
C THR A 167 -8.61 -13.32 -12.82
N SER A 168 -9.19 -12.21 -12.36
CA SER A 168 -9.58 -12.03 -10.96
C SER A 168 -11.02 -12.49 -10.70
N PRO A 169 -11.26 -13.57 -9.95
CA PRO A 169 -12.63 -13.99 -9.63
C PRO A 169 -13.27 -13.03 -8.62
N ALA A 170 -14.60 -13.07 -8.52
CA ALA A 170 -15.31 -12.46 -7.41
C ALA A 170 -14.84 -13.09 -6.08
N LEU A 171 -14.68 -12.28 -5.04
CA LEU A 171 -14.17 -12.72 -3.73
C LEU A 171 -15.01 -13.84 -3.10
N LEU A 172 -16.33 -13.80 -3.28
CA LEU A 172 -17.26 -14.78 -2.71
C LEU A 172 -17.56 -15.95 -3.66
N SER A 173 -16.76 -16.12 -4.70
CA SER A 173 -16.88 -17.27 -5.62
C SER A 173 -16.37 -18.57 -4.97
N ARG A 174 -16.83 -19.72 -5.49
CA ARG A 174 -16.40 -21.04 -5.01
C ARG A 174 -14.89 -21.29 -5.20
N ASP A 175 -14.30 -20.68 -6.22
CA ASP A 175 -12.89 -20.89 -6.57
C ASP A 175 -11.94 -19.95 -5.83
N ALA A 176 -12.45 -18.86 -5.25
CA ALA A 176 -11.64 -17.82 -4.62
C ALA A 176 -10.66 -18.34 -3.54
N PRO A 177 -11.04 -19.25 -2.61
CA PRO A 177 -10.10 -19.74 -1.61
C PRO A 177 -8.91 -20.50 -2.20
N LEU A 178 -9.16 -21.34 -3.22
CA LEU A 178 -8.11 -22.10 -3.88
C LEU A 178 -7.18 -21.20 -4.70
N LEU A 179 -7.76 -20.23 -5.43
CA LEU A 179 -7.02 -19.26 -6.21
C LEU A 179 -6.15 -18.37 -5.33
N LEU A 180 -6.69 -17.89 -4.20
CA LEU A 180 -5.96 -17.12 -3.20
C LEU A 180 -4.69 -17.86 -2.74
N VAL A 181 -4.82 -19.13 -2.35
CA VAL A 181 -3.69 -19.92 -1.88
C VAL A 181 -2.69 -20.19 -3.00
N ARG A 182 -3.18 -20.60 -4.19
CA ARG A 182 -2.32 -20.90 -5.35
C ARG A 182 -1.50 -19.69 -5.76
N ASP A 183 -2.14 -18.53 -5.87
CA ASP A 183 -1.50 -17.32 -6.37
C ASP A 183 -0.64 -16.67 -5.29
N ALA A 184 -1.00 -16.78 -4.00
CA ALA A 184 -0.10 -16.43 -2.90
C ALA A 184 1.20 -17.27 -2.91
N LEU A 185 1.11 -18.57 -3.17
CA LEU A 185 2.29 -19.44 -3.30
C LEU A 185 3.16 -19.05 -4.51
N ARG A 186 2.56 -18.66 -5.63
CA ARG A 186 3.29 -18.16 -6.80
C ARG A 186 4.00 -16.84 -6.48
N GLY A 187 3.31 -15.90 -5.84
CA GLY A 187 3.89 -14.64 -5.37
C GLY A 187 5.06 -14.87 -4.41
N ALA A 188 4.92 -15.80 -3.46
CA ALA A 188 6.00 -16.16 -2.53
C ALA A 188 7.21 -16.75 -3.27
N ARG A 189 7.00 -17.65 -4.23
CA ARG A 189 8.10 -18.22 -5.05
C ARG A 189 8.81 -17.15 -5.86
N TRP A 190 8.06 -16.23 -6.48
CA TRP A 190 8.63 -15.10 -7.21
C TRP A 190 9.49 -14.22 -6.30
N LEU A 191 8.97 -13.88 -5.11
CA LEU A 191 9.68 -13.06 -4.12
C LEU A 191 10.99 -13.72 -3.68
N VAL A 192 10.95 -15.00 -3.34
CA VAL A 192 12.15 -15.78 -2.93
C VAL A 192 13.15 -15.88 -4.08
N SER A 193 12.67 -16.14 -5.31
CA SER A 193 13.55 -16.22 -6.48
C SER A 193 14.25 -14.88 -6.74
N ARG A 194 13.52 -13.77 -6.68
CA ARG A 194 14.10 -12.43 -6.87
C ARG A 194 15.07 -12.07 -5.74
N ALA A 195 14.75 -12.43 -4.50
CA ALA A 195 15.64 -12.22 -3.36
C ALA A 195 16.96 -12.98 -3.52
N ARG A 196 16.92 -14.25 -3.95
CA ARG A 196 18.12 -15.03 -4.24
C ARG A 196 18.96 -14.43 -5.36
N GLU A 197 18.32 -13.96 -6.43
CA GLU A 197 19.01 -13.30 -7.54
C GLU A 197 19.75 -12.03 -7.08
N VAL A 198 19.12 -11.21 -6.25
CA VAL A 198 19.75 -10.00 -5.69
C VAL A 198 20.91 -10.36 -4.75
N LEU A 199 20.72 -11.34 -3.85
CA LEU A 199 21.75 -11.78 -2.91
C LEU A 199 22.95 -12.44 -3.60
N ALA A 200 22.74 -13.12 -4.72
CA ALA A 200 23.80 -13.73 -5.52
C ALA A 200 24.58 -12.71 -6.38
N GLY A 201 24.29 -11.41 -6.27
CA GLY A 201 24.91 -10.39 -7.11
C GLY A 201 24.47 -10.44 -8.57
N GLY A 202 23.28 -11.00 -8.83
CA GLY A 202 22.68 -11.07 -10.16
C GLY A 202 22.17 -9.70 -10.64
N ARG A 203 20.96 -9.65 -11.21
CA ARG A 203 20.41 -8.40 -11.75
C ARG A 203 20.21 -7.35 -10.64
N PRO A 204 20.83 -6.16 -10.73
CA PRO A 204 20.66 -5.10 -9.74
C PRO A 204 19.22 -4.56 -9.71
N LEU A 205 18.88 -3.85 -8.63
CA LEU A 205 17.60 -3.15 -8.53
C LEU A 205 17.52 -2.01 -9.54
N ALA A 206 16.37 -1.88 -10.20
CA ALA A 206 16.11 -0.76 -11.11
C ALA A 206 16.25 0.60 -10.40
N LYS A 207 16.67 1.62 -11.15
CA LYS A 207 16.75 3.00 -10.65
C LYS A 207 15.37 3.44 -10.13
N GLY A 208 15.35 4.09 -8.96
CA GLY A 208 14.13 4.59 -8.32
C GLY A 208 13.27 3.52 -7.64
N ALA A 209 13.65 2.23 -7.69
CA ALA A 209 12.87 1.16 -7.05
C ALA A 209 12.79 1.27 -5.52
N THR A 210 13.81 1.86 -4.88
CA THR A 210 13.86 2.16 -3.44
C THR A 210 12.98 3.33 -3.02
N GLY A 211 12.33 4.01 -3.98
CA GLY A 211 11.51 5.18 -3.71
C GLY A 211 12.29 6.47 -3.41
N THR A 212 13.64 6.44 -3.41
CA THR A 212 14.52 7.54 -2.96
C THR A 212 15.11 8.42 -4.08
N LYS A 213 14.42 8.61 -5.21
CA LYS A 213 14.80 9.65 -6.19
C LYS A 213 13.56 10.32 -6.81
N PRO A 214 13.49 11.66 -6.85
CA PRO A 214 12.74 12.35 -7.90
C PRO A 214 13.47 12.07 -9.23
N GLU A 215 12.73 11.71 -10.26
CA GLU A 215 13.23 11.82 -11.64
C GLU A 215 13.34 13.32 -11.91
N ASP A 216 14.54 13.88 -11.95
CA ASP A 216 14.88 15.18 -12.56
C ASP A 216 13.91 16.35 -12.32
N GLU A 217 13.15 16.33 -11.22
CA GLU A 217 12.27 17.40 -10.81
C GLU A 217 13.15 18.37 -10.02
N SER A 218 13.97 19.13 -10.75
CA SER A 218 14.21 20.50 -10.32
C SER A 218 12.84 21.05 -9.92
N LEU A 219 12.70 21.50 -8.68
CA LEU A 219 11.61 22.35 -8.24
C LEU A 219 11.56 23.56 -9.18
N THR A 220 10.96 23.37 -10.35
CA THR A 220 10.45 24.45 -11.17
C THR A 220 9.25 24.89 -10.39
N LEU A 221 9.49 25.82 -9.47
CA LEU A 221 8.43 26.62 -8.89
C LEU A 221 7.55 27.04 -10.08
N PRO A 222 6.23 26.78 -10.04
CA PRO A 222 5.36 27.27 -11.09
C PRO A 222 5.67 28.76 -11.23
N ALA A 223 5.82 29.23 -12.48
CA ALA A 223 6.03 30.64 -12.76
C ALA A 223 5.06 31.44 -11.88
N PRO A 224 5.53 32.51 -11.19
CA PRO A 224 4.72 33.21 -10.20
C PRO A 224 3.35 33.48 -10.80
N VAL A 225 2.31 32.99 -10.11
CA VAL A 225 0.92 33.19 -10.54
C VAL A 225 0.76 34.68 -10.78
N VAL A 226 0.55 35.06 -12.04
CA VAL A 226 0.19 36.44 -12.38
C VAL A 226 -1.18 36.66 -11.76
N VAL A 227 -1.18 37.26 -10.58
CA VAL A 227 -2.41 37.69 -9.92
C VAL A 227 -2.94 38.84 -10.74
N PHE A 228 -3.88 38.55 -11.64
CA PHE A 228 -4.70 39.58 -12.28
C PHE A 228 -5.50 40.28 -11.18
N HIS A 229 -4.96 41.39 -10.68
CA HIS A 229 -5.79 42.41 -10.06
C HIS A 229 -6.71 42.92 -11.17
N GLY A 230 -7.98 43.15 -10.84
CA GLY A 230 -9.04 43.57 -11.77
C GLY A 230 -8.67 44.78 -12.64
N PRO A 231 -9.56 45.25 -13.52
CA PRO A 231 -9.23 46.18 -14.59
C PRO A 231 -8.72 47.51 -14.03
N GLY A 232 -7.40 47.62 -13.87
CA GLY A 232 -6.69 48.74 -13.31
C GLY A 232 -5.36 48.83 -14.03
N ARG A 233 -5.13 49.98 -14.69
CA ARG A 233 -3.96 50.23 -15.53
C ARG A 233 -2.66 49.95 -14.76
N PRO A 234 -1.64 49.33 -15.40
CA PRO A 234 -0.34 49.17 -14.77
C PRO A 234 0.33 50.54 -14.59
N MET A 235 0.82 50.81 -13.39
CA MET A 235 1.77 51.90 -13.13
C MET A 235 3.18 51.41 -13.49
N PRO A 236 4.02 52.23 -14.14
CA PRO A 236 5.40 51.86 -14.44
C PRO A 236 6.22 51.90 -13.14
N GLN A 237 6.94 50.81 -12.85
CA GLN A 237 7.91 50.78 -11.76
C GLN A 237 9.24 51.39 -12.24
N ALA A 238 9.80 52.25 -11.39
CA ALA A 238 11.18 52.71 -11.44
C ALA A 238 12.14 51.64 -10.92
#